data_AF-A0A9P7GPM7-F1
#
_entry.id   AF-A0A9P7GPM7-F1
#
_cell.length_a   1.000
_cell.length_b   1.000
_cell.length_c   1.000
_cell.angle_alpha   90.00
_cell.angle_beta   90.00
_cell.angle_gamma   90.00
#
_symmetry.space_group_name_H-M   'P 1'
#
loop_
_entity.id
_entity.type
_entity.pdbx_description
1 polymer ?
#
loop_
_entity_poly.entity_id
_entity_poly.type
_entity_poly.pdbx_seq_one_letter_code
_entity_poly.pdbx_strand_id
1 'polypeptide(L)'
;MTKWSLIRTEVGIAREKQLAHDYWKDIIKQGSKMFRLDQPPEGKTALQIFEDHKLVAEALEIQTELVKVEKLLAETEAGRTLRYTLEELLENQKRMAKRLQHDDEGEDGLMKVQKQIKKD
;
A
#
# COMPACT_ATOMS: atom_id res chain seq x y z
N MET A 1 -1.82 -12.19 28.87
CA MET A 1 -1.18 -11.74 30.12
C MET A 1 0.16 -11.13 29.77
N THR A 2 0.39 -9.84 30.06
CA THR A 2 1.72 -9.24 29.88
C THR A 2 2.63 -9.75 30.99
N LYS A 3 3.90 -10.08 30.68
CA LYS A 3 4.87 -10.56 31.69
C LYS A 3 5.39 -9.45 32.62
N TRP A 4 4.74 -8.28 32.61
CA TRP A 4 5.13 -7.10 33.39
C TRP A 4 5.05 -7.33 34.91
N SER A 5 4.11 -8.16 35.36
CA SER A 5 3.99 -8.56 36.77
C SER A 5 5.11 -9.48 37.26
N LEU A 6 5.91 -10.05 36.34
CA LEU A 6 6.98 -11.00 36.64
C LEU A 6 8.36 -10.34 36.74
N ILE A 7 8.46 -9.05 36.47
CA ILE A 7 9.71 -8.29 36.50
C ILE A 7 9.60 -7.14 37.48
N ARG A 8 10.73 -6.74 38.07
CA ARG A 8 10.75 -5.55 38.92
C ARG A 8 10.42 -4.30 38.10
N THR A 9 9.64 -3.39 38.68
CA THR A 9 9.12 -2.20 38.01
C THR A 9 10.23 -1.35 37.39
N GLU A 10 11.34 -1.18 38.09
CA GLU A 10 12.50 -0.42 37.62
C GLU A 10 13.13 -1.03 36.35
N VAL A 11 13.18 -2.35 36.26
CA VAL A 11 13.69 -3.07 35.08
C VAL A 11 12.72 -2.92 33.92
N GLY A 12 11.42 -3.01 34.20
CA GLY A 12 10.38 -2.78 33.19
C GLY A 12 10.45 -1.37 32.60
N ILE A 13 10.53 -0.34 33.46
CA ILE A 13 10.64 1.06 33.03
C ILE A 13 11.92 1.30 32.20
N ALA A 14 13.05 0.72 32.63
CA ALA A 14 14.30 0.85 31.88
C ALA A 14 14.18 0.23 30.48
N ARG A 15 13.58 -0.96 30.37
CA ARG A 15 13.33 -1.63 29.09
C ARG A 15 12.34 -0.87 28.21
N GLU A 16 11.30 -0.29 28.79
CA GLU A 16 10.33 0.54 28.07
C GLU A 16 11.00 1.74 27.42
N LYS A 17 11.87 2.43 28.18
CA LYS A 17 12.69 3.54 27.66
C LYS A 17 13.62 3.08 26.55
N GLN A 18 14.26 1.92 26.72
CA GLN A 18 15.14 1.34 25.71
C GLN A 18 14.38 1.04 24.41
N LEU A 19 13.20 0.42 24.50
CA LEU A 19 12.35 0.14 23.35
C LEU A 19 11.97 1.43 22.62
N ALA A 20 11.53 2.46 23.34
CA ALA A 20 11.14 3.73 22.74
C ALA A 20 12.32 4.49 22.10
N HIS A 21 13.52 4.42 22.69
CA HIS A 21 14.66 5.21 22.24
C HIS A 21 15.56 4.51 21.22
N ASP A 22 15.83 3.22 21.41
CA ASP A 22 16.84 2.50 20.63
C ASP A 22 16.21 1.76 19.45
N TYR A 23 14.98 1.24 19.62
CA TYR A 23 14.36 0.33 18.66
C TYR A 23 13.19 0.94 17.91
N TRP A 24 12.34 1.72 18.58
CA TRP A 24 11.07 2.22 18.02
C TRP A 24 11.06 3.72 17.75
N LYS A 25 12.22 4.37 17.89
CA LYS A 25 12.37 5.82 17.71
C LYS A 25 11.79 6.31 16.39
N ASP A 26 12.09 5.63 15.29
CA ASP A 26 11.67 6.07 13.96
C ASP A 26 10.16 5.91 13.74
N ILE A 27 9.57 4.80 14.20
CA ILE A 27 8.13 4.57 14.07
C ILE A 27 7.33 5.51 14.98
N ILE A 28 7.86 5.83 16.16
CA ILE A 28 7.28 6.85 17.07
C ILE A 28 7.38 8.23 16.44
N LYS A 29 8.53 8.59 15.85
CA LYS A 29 8.73 9.85 15.14
C LYS A 29 7.75 10.02 13.96
N GLN A 30 7.37 8.92 13.32
CA GLN A 30 6.38 8.88 12.23
C GLN A 30 4.92 8.88 12.72
N GLY A 31 4.68 9.04 14.03
CA GLY A 31 3.34 9.21 14.60
C GLY A 31 2.78 7.97 15.30
N SER A 32 3.52 6.86 15.36
CA SER A 32 3.10 5.70 16.17
C SER A 32 3.12 6.06 17.65
N LYS A 33 2.16 5.51 18.42
CA LYS A 33 2.06 5.72 19.87
C LYS A 33 2.34 4.43 20.61
N MET A 34 3.05 4.54 21.73
CA MET A 34 3.30 3.44 22.65
C MET A 34 2.45 3.63 23.90
N PHE A 35 1.79 2.56 24.34
CA PHE A 35 0.99 2.54 25.55
C PHE A 35 1.46 1.41 26.46
N ARG A 36 1.68 1.73 27.74
CA ARG A 36 1.90 0.71 28.76
C ARG A 36 0.56 0.14 29.18
N LEU A 37 0.49 -1.18 29.24
CA LEU A 37 -0.63 -1.89 29.83
C LEU A 37 -0.22 -2.44 31.20
N ASP A 38 -0.41 -1.61 32.21
CA ASP A 38 -0.35 -2.05 33.61
C ASP A 38 -1.63 -2.84 33.89
N GLN A 39 -1.44 -4.12 34.25
CA GLN A 39 -2.46 -5.15 34.51
C GLN A 39 -3.88 -4.81 34.01
N PRO A 40 -4.40 -5.47 32.95
CA PRO A 40 -5.81 -5.28 32.62
C PRO A 40 -6.64 -5.57 33.88
N PRO A 41 -7.60 -4.70 34.26
CA PRO A 41 -8.61 -5.06 35.26
C PRO A 41 -9.14 -6.45 34.89
N GLU A 42 -9.35 -7.33 35.87
CA GLU A 42 -9.82 -8.70 35.61
C GLU A 42 -10.90 -8.69 34.52
N GLY A 43 -10.61 -9.35 33.39
CA GLY A 43 -11.52 -9.43 32.26
C GLY A 43 -11.29 -8.45 31.10
N LYS A 44 -10.39 -7.44 31.20
CA LYS A 44 -10.06 -6.61 30.04
C LYS A 44 -9.14 -7.31 29.04
N THR A 45 -9.65 -7.59 27.85
CA THR A 45 -8.86 -8.17 26.75
C THR A 45 -8.04 -7.09 26.06
N ALA A 46 -6.99 -7.48 25.32
CA ALA A 46 -6.22 -6.56 24.48
C ALA A 46 -7.11 -5.70 23.56
N LEU A 47 -8.25 -6.23 23.13
CA LEU A 47 -9.25 -5.55 22.30
C LEU A 47 -9.89 -4.35 23.00
N GLN A 48 -10.22 -4.44 24.28
CA GLN A 48 -10.83 -3.33 25.02
C GLN A 48 -9.87 -2.16 25.23
N ILE A 49 -8.56 -2.43 25.22
CA ILE A 49 -7.52 -1.38 25.26
C ILE A 49 -7.43 -0.66 23.91
N PHE A 50 -7.63 -1.36 22.79
CA PHE A 50 -7.76 -0.74 21.47
C PHE A 50 -9.02 0.13 21.35
N GLU A 51 -10.12 -0.27 21.99
CA GLU A 51 -11.35 0.52 22.05
C GLU A 51 -11.17 1.80 22.89
N ASP A 52 -10.56 1.68 24.07
CA ASP A 52 -10.30 2.79 24.99
C ASP A 52 -9.29 3.80 24.40
N HIS A 53 -8.33 3.32 23.61
CA HIS A 53 -7.30 4.15 22.97
C HIS A 53 -7.58 4.42 21.51
N LYS A 54 -8.83 4.26 21.03
CA LYS A 54 -9.25 4.42 19.63
C LYS A 54 -8.35 5.43 18.94
N LEU A 55 -7.32 4.91 18.28
CA LEU A 55 -6.63 5.66 17.27
C LEU A 55 -7.75 5.88 16.29
N VAL A 56 -8.22 7.12 16.17
CA VAL A 56 -9.13 7.51 15.10
C VAL A 56 -8.30 7.44 13.82
N ALA A 57 -7.86 6.23 13.47
CA ALA A 57 -7.50 5.88 12.14
C ALA A 57 -8.85 5.83 11.44
N GLU A 58 -9.19 6.93 10.78
CA GLU A 58 -10.31 6.94 9.85
C GLU A 58 -10.07 5.76 8.90
N ALA A 59 -11.01 4.81 8.94
CA ALA A 59 -10.92 3.65 8.08
C ALA A 59 -10.87 4.16 6.64
N LEU A 60 -9.90 3.67 5.86
CA LEU A 60 -9.80 4.03 4.46
C LEU A 60 -11.11 3.65 3.76
N GLU A 61 -11.49 4.40 2.72
CA GLU A 61 -12.74 4.15 2.00
C GLU A 61 -12.79 2.70 1.48
N ILE A 62 -11.69 2.19 0.91
CA ILE A 62 -11.57 0.79 0.48
C ILE A 62 -11.84 -0.21 1.61
N GLN A 63 -11.38 0.07 2.84
CA GLN A 63 -11.62 -0.80 3.99
C GLN A 63 -13.10 -0.79 4.39
N THR A 64 -13.73 0.37 4.31
CA THR A 64 -15.18 0.51 4.53
C THR A 64 -15.97 -0.25 3.47
N GLU A 65 -15.61 -0.12 2.19
CA GLU A 65 -16.27 -0.81 1.09
C GLU A 65 -16.16 -2.33 1.18
N LEU A 66 -14.97 -2.85 1.50
CA LEU A 66 -14.73 -4.30 1.61
C LEU A 66 -15.42 -4.90 2.84
N VAL A 67 -15.40 -4.21 3.99
CA VAL A 67 -15.83 -4.82 5.26
C VAL A 67 -17.29 -4.49 5.59
N LYS A 68 -17.71 -3.23 5.40
CA LYS A 68 -19.06 -2.79 5.81
C LYS A 68 -20.08 -2.89 4.68
N VAL A 69 -19.65 -2.61 3.45
CA VAL A 69 -20.51 -2.68 2.25
C VAL A 69 -20.39 -4.03 1.55
N GLU A 70 -19.40 -4.85 1.96
CA GLU A 70 -19.13 -6.19 1.43
C GLU A 70 -18.92 -6.22 -0.10
N LYS A 71 -18.37 -5.14 -0.66
CA LYS A 71 -18.00 -5.11 -2.07
C LYS A 71 -16.85 -6.08 -2.35
N LEU A 72 -16.84 -6.66 -3.53
CA LEU A 72 -15.63 -7.31 -4.04
C LEU A 72 -14.56 -6.24 -4.31
N LEU A 73 -13.28 -6.63 -4.23
CA LEU A 73 -12.16 -5.71 -4.45
C LEU A 73 -12.27 -4.95 -5.79
N ALA A 74 -12.71 -5.63 -6.85
CA ALA A 74 -12.90 -5.04 -8.18
C ALA A 74 -14.08 -4.04 -8.27
N GLU A 75 -14.96 -4.03 -7.27
CA GLU A 75 -16.14 -3.16 -7.21
C GLU A 75 -15.92 -1.92 -6.34
N THR A 76 -14.86 -1.91 -5.53
CA THR A 76 -14.41 -0.73 -4.75
C THR A 76 -14.05 0.44 -5.67
N GLU A 77 -14.16 1.67 -5.17
CA GLU A 77 -13.76 2.86 -5.94
C GLU A 77 -12.30 2.74 -6.38
N ALA A 78 -11.41 2.45 -5.43
CA ALA A 78 -9.98 2.29 -5.70
C ALA A 78 -9.71 1.17 -6.73
N GLY A 79 -10.45 0.06 -6.64
CA GLY A 79 -10.34 -1.06 -7.59
C GLY A 79 -10.80 -0.68 -9.00
N ARG A 80 -11.90 0.07 -9.12
CA ARG A 80 -12.39 0.57 -10.42
C ARG A 80 -11.42 1.57 -11.03
N THR A 81 -10.97 2.55 -10.24
CA THR A 81 -10.04 3.59 -10.67
C THR A 81 -8.70 3.01 -11.13
N LEU A 82 -8.19 2.00 -10.43
CA LEU A 82 -7.00 1.27 -10.87
C LEU A 82 -7.26 0.55 -12.21
N ARG A 83 -8.39 -0.13 -12.36
CA ARG A 83 -8.72 -0.83 -13.61
C ARG A 83 -8.79 0.13 -14.80
N TYR A 84 -9.48 1.27 -14.66
CA TYR A 84 -9.53 2.28 -15.72
C TYR A 84 -8.15 2.79 -16.11
N THR A 85 -7.31 3.10 -15.12
CA THR A 85 -5.91 3.54 -15.36
C THR A 85 -5.12 2.47 -16.13
N LEU A 86 -5.28 1.19 -15.77
CA LEU A 86 -4.60 0.08 -16.45
C LEU A 86 -5.11 -0.12 -17.88
N GLU A 87 -6.42 0.03 -18.12
CA GLU A 87 -7.01 -0.05 -19.46
C GLU A 87 -6.48 1.09 -20.36
N GLU A 88 -6.38 2.31 -19.84
CA GLU A 88 -5.81 3.44 -20.57
C GLU A 88 -4.33 3.22 -20.92
N LEU A 89 -3.53 2.74 -19.95
CA LEU A 89 -2.13 2.40 -20.18
C LEU A 89 -1.97 1.33 -21.26
N LEU A 90 -2.81 0.29 -21.23
CA LEU A 90 -2.79 -0.77 -22.23
C LEU A 90 -3.13 -0.24 -23.64
N GLU A 91 -4.13 0.63 -23.76
CA GLU A 91 -4.50 1.22 -25.04
C GLU A 91 -3.40 2.13 -25.58
N ASN A 92 -2.72 2.87 -24.70
CA ASN A 92 -1.56 3.68 -25.07
C ASN A 92 -0.41 2.80 -25.59
N GLN A 93 -0.11 1.68 -24.92
CA GLN A 93 0.89 0.72 -25.38
C GLN A 93 0.54 0.11 -26.74
N LYS A 94 -0.71 -0.30 -26.95
CA LYS A 94 -1.18 -0.83 -28.24
C LYS A 94 -1.04 0.20 -29.36
N ARG A 95 -1.39 1.46 -29.10
CA ARG A 95 -1.24 2.55 -30.08
C ARG A 95 0.22 2.81 -30.44
N MET A 96 1.12 2.81 -29.45
CA MET A 96 2.56 2.95 -29.70
C MET A 96 3.11 1.78 -30.52
N ALA A 97 2.75 0.54 -30.17
CA ALA A 97 3.17 -0.65 -30.91
C ALA A 97 2.70 -0.63 -32.37
N LYS A 98 1.44 -0.21 -32.62
CA LYS A 98 0.93 -0.04 -34.00
C LYS A 98 1.70 1.01 -34.79
N ARG A 99 2.07 2.14 -34.19
CA ARG A 99 2.86 3.18 -34.86
C ARG A 99 4.23 2.65 -35.26
N LEU A 100 4.91 1.96 -34.35
CA LEU A 100 6.22 1.35 -34.62
C LEU A 100 6.15 0.31 -35.75
N GLN A 101 5.10 -0.52 -35.81
CA GLN A 101 4.90 -1.47 -36.92
C GLN A 101 4.65 -0.76 -38.26
N HIS A 102 3.90 0.34 -38.24
CA HIS A 102 3.55 1.07 -39.46
C HIS A 102 4.72 1.91 -40.01
N ASP A 103 5.63 2.36 -39.14
CA ASP A 103 6.86 3.07 -39.52
C ASP A 103 7.89 2.09 -40.14
N ASP A 104 7.98 0.85 -39.65
CA ASP A 104 8.83 -0.22 -40.21
C ASP A 104 8.40 -0.65 -41.62
N GLU A 105 7.08 -0.77 -41.86
CA GLU A 105 6.54 -1.10 -43.20
C GLU A 105 6.69 0.07 -44.20
N GLY A 106 6.69 1.32 -43.71
CA GLY A 106 6.91 2.52 -44.51
C GLY A 106 8.34 2.66 -45.02
N GLU A 107 9.34 2.33 -44.20
CA GLU A 107 10.75 2.36 -44.62
C GLU A 107 11.10 1.25 -45.63
N ASP A 108 10.55 0.04 -45.47
CA ASP A 108 10.79 -1.08 -46.39
C ASP A 108 10.15 -0.82 -47.78
N GLY A 109 9.00 -0.14 -47.82
CA GLY A 109 8.37 0.33 -49.06
C GLY A 109 9.20 1.40 -49.79
N LEU A 110 9.72 2.39 -49.06
CA LEU A 110 10.56 3.46 -49.61
C LEU A 110 11.91 2.94 -50.13
N MET A 111 12.54 1.98 -49.44
CA MET A 111 13.77 1.34 -49.92
C MET A 111 13.56 0.52 -51.20
N LYS A 112 12.41 -0.16 -51.34
CA LYS A 112 12.08 -0.92 -52.56
C LYS A 112 11.86 -0.01 -53.77
N VAL A 113 11.15 1.10 -53.59
CA VAL A 113 10.91 2.09 -54.65
C VAL A 113 12.22 2.75 -55.11
N GLN A 114 13.12 3.11 -54.19
CA GLN A 114 14.41 3.71 -54.56
C GLN A 114 15.36 2.74 -55.29
N LYS A 115 15.29 1.43 -55.00
CA LYS A 115 16.04 0.41 -55.75
C LYS A 115 15.53 0.22 -57.17
N GLN A 116 14.23 0.43 -57.41
CA GLN A 116 13.63 0.31 -58.74
C GLN A 116 14.01 1.51 -59.64
N ILE A 117 14.04 2.72 -59.08
CA ILE A 117 14.36 3.96 -59.81
C ILE A 117 15.85 4.03 -60.23
N LYS A 118 16.75 3.33 -59.53
CA LYS A 118 18.20 3.29 -59.86
C LYS A 118 18.58 2.22 -60.89
N LYS A 119 17.62 1.51 -61.48
CA LYS A 119 17.86 0.38 -62.38
C LYS A 119 17.53 0.64 -63.85
N ASP A 120 17.07 1.85 -64.17
CA ASP A 120 16.87 2.40 -65.52
C ASP A 120 17.90 3.50 -65.79
#